data_AF-A0A0R3SPB2-F1
#
_entry.id   AF-A0A0R3SPB2-F1
#
_cell.length_a   1.000
_cell.length_b   1.000
_cell.length_c   1.000
_cell.angle_alpha   90.00
_cell.angle_beta   90.00
_cell.angle_gamma   90.00
#
_symmetry.space_group_name_H-M   'P 1'
#
loop_
_entity.id
_entity.type
_entity.pdbx_description
1 polymer ?
#
loop_
_entity_poly.entity_id
_entity_poly.type
_entity_poly.pdbx_seq_one_letter_code
_entity_poly.pdbx_strand_id
1 'polypeptide(L)'
;MYLTPSTNVQLNPNFVKTASHLTGEWCRINQKLILACDMDETLLTETEGKRQLVLRPRILYMLRKLQQFYELCLVTYSTRDRTEDILRLKLDPDGRLFNGRVLCREDILAGFTNKREALFAHLPQSGSSKGLVKAKRLKPPAWSYVVILDDFPSAWSNFTTCIPIRPFVVSSLVNAARKSGVKNTPGERGYIMCVCKFFVKLHSIVFQGVRTLEDNGMRVKGEKVIESQKTGHNNSVTAFSTLVNLKRQINSAQKFLSMCYIDPGQLFSFETNRPSVEKHPRSAFGQPDFNANSNLGRGEA
;
A
#
# COMPACT_ATOMS: atom_id res chain seq x y z
N MET A 1 -5.74 -21.74 -3.81
CA MET A 1 -5.11 -22.91 -3.15
C MET A 1 -5.61 -22.96 -1.73
N TYR A 2 -6.14 -24.10 -1.29
CA TYR A 2 -6.40 -24.34 0.13
C TYR A 2 -5.17 -25.05 0.69
N LEU A 3 -4.51 -24.45 1.69
CA LEU A 3 -3.48 -25.12 2.46
C LEU A 3 -4.18 -25.91 3.58
N THR A 4 -4.17 -27.24 3.50
CA THR A 4 -4.47 -28.10 4.64
C THR A 4 -3.20 -28.26 5.47
N PRO A 5 -3.12 -27.71 6.69
CA PRO A 5 -1.93 -27.85 7.51
C PRO A 5 -1.93 -29.24 8.15
N SER A 6 -0.83 -29.98 7.99
CA SER A 6 -0.58 -31.30 8.59
C SER A 6 -0.12 -31.21 10.06
N THR A 7 -0.03 -30.00 10.60
CA THR A 7 0.21 -29.70 12.01
C THR A 7 -0.87 -28.71 12.48
N ASN A 8 -1.28 -28.81 13.74
CA ASN A 8 -2.29 -27.91 14.30
C ASN A 8 -1.63 -26.57 14.65
N VAL A 9 -1.39 -25.72 13.65
CA VAL A 9 -0.65 -24.46 13.78
C VAL A 9 -1.38 -23.51 14.72
N GLN A 10 -0.80 -23.31 15.91
CA GLN A 10 -1.35 -22.41 16.92
C GLN A 10 -1.05 -20.96 16.55
N LEU A 11 -2.10 -20.19 16.24
CA LEU A 11 -2.00 -18.76 16.01
C LEU A 11 -1.74 -17.99 17.31
N ASN A 12 -1.00 -16.88 17.21
CA ASN A 12 -0.79 -15.93 18.30
C ASN A 12 -2.15 -15.36 18.78
N PRO A 13 -2.60 -15.69 20.02
CA PRO A 13 -3.94 -15.33 20.47
C PRO A 13 -4.10 -13.81 20.69
N ASN A 14 -3.01 -13.11 21.03
CA ASN A 14 -3.04 -11.66 21.24
C ASN A 14 -3.19 -10.93 19.91
N PHE A 15 -2.45 -11.35 18.87
CA PHE A 15 -2.63 -10.80 17.53
C PHE A 15 -4.04 -11.08 17.02
N VAL A 16 -4.53 -12.33 17.07
CA VAL A 16 -5.88 -12.67 16.57
C VAL A 16 -6.97 -11.86 17.30
N LYS A 17 -6.85 -11.70 18.63
CA LYS A 17 -7.77 -10.86 19.42
C LYS A 17 -7.76 -9.40 18.97
N THR A 18 -6.59 -8.80 18.85
CA THR A 18 -6.41 -7.37 18.54
C THR A 18 -6.66 -7.03 17.06
N ALA A 19 -6.44 -8.00 16.16
CA ALA A 19 -6.70 -7.91 14.72
C ALA A 19 -8.11 -8.39 14.31
N SER A 20 -8.92 -8.91 15.24
CA SER A 20 -10.25 -9.49 14.97
C SER A 20 -11.20 -8.59 14.17
N HIS A 21 -11.08 -7.26 14.33
CA HIS A 21 -11.89 -6.27 13.62
C HIS A 21 -11.39 -6.00 12.18
N LEU A 22 -10.17 -6.38 11.81
CA LEU A 22 -9.50 -6.08 10.53
C LEU A 22 -10.07 -6.91 9.35
N THR A 23 -11.38 -6.83 9.14
CA THR A 23 -12.07 -7.38 7.98
C THR A 23 -12.02 -6.39 6.81
N GLY A 24 -12.12 -6.88 5.57
CA GLY A 24 -12.18 -5.98 4.41
C GLY A 24 -13.39 -5.03 4.42
N GLU A 25 -14.49 -5.44 5.07
CA GLU A 25 -15.64 -4.56 5.29
C GLU A 25 -15.35 -3.46 6.30
N TRP A 26 -14.66 -3.78 7.41
CA TRP A 26 -14.24 -2.79 8.39
C TRP A 26 -13.26 -1.78 7.79
N CYS A 27 -12.28 -2.25 7.01
CA CYS A 27 -11.36 -1.40 6.25
C CYS A 27 -12.10 -0.43 5.33
N ARG A 28 -13.15 -0.90 4.65
CA ARG A 28 -14.00 -0.10 3.77
C ARG A 28 -14.84 0.94 4.52
N ILE A 29 -15.48 0.55 5.62
CA ILE A 29 -16.35 1.43 6.43
C ILE A 29 -15.52 2.52 7.13
N ASN A 30 -14.43 2.13 7.79
CA ASN A 30 -13.59 3.05 8.57
C ASN A 30 -12.58 3.80 7.69
N GLN A 31 -12.60 3.58 6.37
CA GLN A 31 -11.60 4.07 5.41
C GLN A 31 -10.17 3.88 5.94
N LYS A 32 -9.83 2.67 6.39
CA LYS A 32 -8.48 2.33 6.88
C LYS A 32 -7.89 1.15 6.11
N LEU A 33 -6.62 1.28 5.75
CA LEU A 33 -5.81 0.18 5.25
C LEU A 33 -5.13 -0.55 6.41
N ILE A 34 -4.45 -1.66 6.14
CA ILE A 34 -3.61 -2.36 7.11
C ILE A 34 -2.16 -2.16 6.67
N LEU A 35 -1.27 -1.67 7.53
CA LEU A 35 0.15 -1.52 7.25
C LEU A 35 0.94 -2.53 8.08
N ALA A 36 1.54 -3.52 7.43
CA ALA A 36 2.50 -4.42 8.04
C ALA A 36 3.93 -3.90 7.79
N CYS A 37 4.66 -3.62 8.86
CA CYS A 37 6.07 -3.22 8.79
C CYS A 37 6.98 -4.34 9.30
N ASP A 38 8.17 -4.50 8.71
CA ASP A 38 9.29 -5.09 9.46
C ASP A 38 9.82 -4.11 10.52
N MET A 39 10.77 -4.56 11.33
CA MET A 39 11.46 -3.78 12.36
C MET A 39 12.92 -3.49 11.98
N ASP A 40 13.73 -4.54 11.83
CA ASP A 40 15.16 -4.46 11.55
C ASP A 40 15.40 -4.00 10.11
N GLU A 41 16.36 -3.08 9.93
CA GLU A 41 16.73 -2.38 8.68
C GLU A 41 15.59 -1.58 7.98
N THR A 42 14.34 -1.82 8.33
CA THR A 42 13.16 -1.04 7.92
C THR A 42 12.91 0.16 8.85
N LEU A 43 12.71 -0.05 10.16
CA LEU A 43 12.37 1.00 11.14
C LEU A 43 13.55 1.44 12.00
N LEU A 44 14.53 0.56 12.19
CA LEU A 44 15.70 0.77 13.05
C LEU A 44 16.90 -0.05 12.57
N THR A 45 18.05 0.15 13.18
CA THR A 45 19.25 -0.65 12.94
C THR A 45 20.11 -0.71 14.21
N GLU A 46 21.08 -1.63 14.24
CA GLU A 46 22.07 -1.72 15.31
C GLU A 46 23.42 -1.18 14.83
N THR A 47 24.11 -0.38 15.67
CA THR A 47 25.49 0.01 15.34
C THR A 47 26.45 -1.15 15.59
N GLU A 48 27.31 -1.42 14.61
CA GLU A 48 28.49 -2.29 14.76
C GLU A 48 29.27 -1.96 16.04
N GLY A 49 29.72 -3.00 16.76
CA GLY A 49 30.57 -2.91 17.94
C GLY A 49 29.87 -2.57 19.27
N LYS A 50 28.77 -1.81 19.28
CA LYS A 50 28.08 -1.41 20.53
C LYS A 50 26.66 -1.94 20.72
N ARG A 51 26.07 -2.63 19.72
CA ARG A 51 24.65 -3.04 19.71
C ARG A 51 23.69 -1.88 20.07
N GLN A 52 24.07 -0.64 19.73
CA GLN A 52 23.22 0.51 20.02
C GLN A 52 22.10 0.54 19.00
N LEU A 53 20.86 0.38 19.46
CA LEU A 53 19.65 0.59 18.67
C LEU A 53 19.57 2.06 18.21
N VAL A 54 19.50 2.26 16.90
CA VAL A 54 19.27 3.56 16.26
C VAL A 54 17.95 3.49 15.50
N LEU A 55 16.96 4.29 15.91
CA LEU A 55 15.72 4.45 15.16
C LEU A 55 15.98 5.22 13.86
N ARG A 56 15.31 4.81 12.79
CA ARG A 56 15.39 5.48 11.50
C ARG A 56 14.84 6.91 11.61
N PRO A 57 15.54 7.94 11.09
CA PRO A 57 15.13 9.33 11.23
C PRO A 57 13.69 9.58 10.77
N ARG A 58 12.90 10.28 11.59
CA ARG A 58 11.45 10.56 11.38
C ARG A 58 10.52 9.34 11.38
N ILE A 59 10.98 8.11 11.65
CA ILE A 59 10.11 6.92 11.58
C ILE A 59 8.90 6.98 12.53
N LEU A 60 9.10 7.39 13.79
CA LEU A 60 8.01 7.56 14.76
C LEU A 60 7.00 8.63 14.33
N TYR A 61 7.45 9.69 13.65
CA TYR A 61 6.56 10.70 13.09
C TYR A 61 5.71 10.11 11.96
N MET A 62 6.33 9.33 11.06
CA MET A 62 5.61 8.65 9.99
C MET A 62 4.58 7.66 10.56
N LEU A 63 4.98 6.76 11.46
CA LEU A 63 4.08 5.75 12.03
C LEU A 63 2.87 6.41 12.72
N ARG A 64 3.10 7.39 13.62
CA ARG A 64 2.02 8.16 14.27
C ARG A 64 1.10 8.84 13.25
N LYS A 65 1.66 9.48 12.22
CA LYS A 65 0.88 10.12 11.15
C LYS A 65 0.10 9.11 10.31
N LEU A 66 0.57 7.88 10.15
CA LEU A 66 -0.13 6.85 9.39
C LEU A 66 -1.26 6.17 10.18
N GLN A 67 -1.30 6.23 11.51
CA GLN A 67 -2.39 5.64 12.31
C GLN A 67 -3.81 6.15 11.96
N GLN A 68 -3.93 7.38 11.44
CA GLN A 68 -5.21 7.93 10.98
C GLN A 68 -5.71 7.29 9.66
N PHE A 69 -4.82 6.66 8.90
CA PHE A 69 -5.08 6.06 7.58
C PHE A 69 -4.91 4.53 7.58
N TYR A 70 -4.15 3.98 8.53
CA TYR A 70 -3.73 2.59 8.59
C TYR A 70 -3.87 2.04 10.02
N GLU A 71 -4.30 0.78 10.14
CA GLU A 71 -4.03 -0.02 11.33
C GLU A 71 -2.64 -0.66 11.20
N LEU A 72 -1.76 -0.36 12.15
CA LEU A 72 -0.36 -0.78 12.11
C LEU A 72 -0.17 -2.17 12.72
N CYS A 73 0.57 -3.01 12.02
CA CYS A 73 1.05 -4.32 12.47
C CYS A 73 2.57 -4.37 12.35
N LEU A 74 3.25 -4.97 13.33
CA LEU A 74 4.69 -5.26 13.26
C LEU A 74 4.86 -6.75 12.94
N VAL A 75 5.64 -7.09 11.91
CA VAL A 75 5.86 -8.48 11.48
C VAL A 75 7.35 -8.69 11.18
N THR A 76 8.07 -9.25 12.14
CA THR A 76 9.53 -9.27 12.14
C THR A 76 10.12 -10.65 12.40
N TYR A 77 11.29 -10.92 11.81
CA TYR A 77 12.10 -12.09 12.13
C TYR A 77 12.98 -11.91 13.38
N SER A 78 12.83 -10.81 14.13
CA SER A 78 13.36 -10.70 15.49
C SER A 78 12.66 -11.66 16.46
N THR A 79 13.35 -12.09 17.51
CA THR A 79 12.74 -12.86 18.61
C THR A 79 11.78 -12.00 19.41
N ARG A 80 10.81 -12.62 20.08
CA ARG A 80 9.80 -11.89 20.88
C ARG A 80 10.43 -11.01 21.95
N ASP A 81 11.29 -11.56 22.80
CA ASP A 81 11.92 -10.84 23.92
C ASP A 81 12.62 -9.55 23.45
N ARG A 82 13.46 -9.65 22.39
CA ARG A 82 14.13 -8.49 21.78
C ARG A 82 13.13 -7.48 21.22
N THR A 83 12.05 -7.95 20.60
CA THR A 83 11.03 -7.08 20.00
C THR A 83 10.24 -6.33 21.06
N GLU A 84 9.87 -7.00 22.15
CA GLU A 84 9.17 -6.39 23.30
C GLU A 84 10.06 -5.36 24.02
N ASP A 85 11.35 -5.64 24.21
CA ASP A 85 12.32 -4.67 24.72
C ASP A 85 12.44 -3.43 23.83
N ILE A 86 12.54 -3.61 22.51
CA ILE A 86 12.60 -2.50 21.54
C ILE A 86 11.31 -1.67 21.56
N LEU A 87 10.15 -2.32 21.60
CA LEU A 87 8.84 -1.66 21.68
C LEU A 87 8.76 -0.80 22.94
N ARG A 88 8.98 -1.42 24.12
CA ARG A 88 8.94 -0.78 25.44
C ARG A 88 9.91 0.39 25.59
N LEU A 89 11.14 0.27 25.06
CA LEU A 89 12.21 1.24 25.30
C LEU A 89 12.36 2.32 24.23
N LYS A 90 11.88 2.08 22.99
CA LYS A 90 12.19 2.95 21.84
C LYS A 90 11.03 3.18 20.87
N LEU A 91 10.28 2.13 20.50
CA LEU A 91 9.41 2.18 19.32
C LEU A 91 7.94 2.49 19.67
N ASP A 92 7.36 1.82 20.66
CA ASP A 92 5.95 2.00 21.09
C ASP A 92 5.78 1.82 22.61
N PRO A 93 6.35 2.71 23.46
CA PRO A 93 6.34 2.53 24.92
C PRO A 93 4.94 2.49 25.54
N ASP A 94 3.97 3.19 24.92
CA ASP A 94 2.58 3.25 25.36
C ASP A 94 1.73 2.07 24.83
N GLY A 95 2.30 1.22 23.95
CA GLY A 95 1.59 0.14 23.25
C GLY A 95 0.52 0.61 22.25
N ARG A 96 0.48 1.90 21.90
CA ARG A 96 -0.60 2.53 21.13
C ARG A 96 -0.40 2.50 19.61
N LEU A 97 0.83 2.35 19.11
CA LEU A 97 1.09 2.25 17.67
C LEU A 97 0.58 0.92 17.12
N PHE A 98 1.04 -0.18 17.72
CA PHE A 98 0.75 -1.53 17.22
C PHE A 98 -0.41 -2.21 17.97
N ASN A 99 -0.74 -1.77 19.19
CA ASN A 99 -1.89 -2.28 19.96
C ASN A 99 -1.96 -3.82 20.03
N GLY A 100 -0.82 -4.46 20.33
CA GLY A 100 -0.70 -5.93 20.41
C GLY A 100 -0.62 -6.68 19.06
N ARG A 101 -0.73 -5.99 17.92
CA ARG A 101 -0.61 -6.57 16.57
C ARG A 101 0.86 -6.75 16.17
N VAL A 102 1.57 -7.58 16.91
CA VAL A 102 2.97 -7.92 16.71
C VAL A 102 3.08 -9.42 16.43
N LEU A 103 3.76 -9.77 15.34
CA LEU A 103 4.21 -11.14 15.04
C LEU A 103 5.73 -11.15 15.00
N CYS A 104 6.32 -12.03 15.81
CA CYS A 104 7.75 -12.23 15.93
C CYS A 104 8.18 -13.51 15.20
N ARG A 105 9.49 -13.81 15.22
CA ARG A 105 10.07 -15.02 14.63
C ARG A 105 9.30 -16.29 15.00
N GLU A 106 8.93 -16.41 16.27
CA GLU A 106 8.27 -17.59 16.82
C GLU A 106 6.84 -17.75 16.26
N ASP A 107 6.15 -16.65 15.96
CA ASP A 107 4.80 -16.68 15.34
C ASP A 107 4.85 -17.00 13.85
N ILE A 108 5.95 -16.62 13.17
CA ILE A 108 6.15 -16.86 11.74
C ILE A 108 6.65 -18.28 11.49
N LEU A 109 7.62 -18.75 12.28
CA LEU A 109 8.22 -20.08 12.12
C LEU A 109 7.41 -21.21 12.79
N ALA A 110 6.24 -20.91 13.38
CA ALA A 110 5.29 -21.89 13.94
C ALA A 110 4.58 -22.79 12.90
N GLY A 111 5.10 -22.89 11.66
CA GLY A 111 4.52 -23.68 10.56
C GLY A 111 4.18 -22.90 9.29
N PHE A 112 4.50 -21.60 9.21
CA PHE A 112 4.38 -20.82 7.97
C PHE A 112 5.73 -20.74 7.24
N THR A 113 5.71 -20.64 5.91
CA THR A 113 6.97 -20.57 5.15
C THR A 113 7.58 -19.17 5.12
N ASN A 114 6.80 -18.13 5.44
CA ASN A 114 7.19 -16.73 5.31
C ASN A 114 6.24 -15.77 6.08
N LYS A 115 6.62 -14.49 6.18
CA LYS A 115 5.84 -13.44 6.88
C LYS A 115 4.43 -13.24 6.32
N ARG A 116 4.24 -13.39 5.00
CA ARG A 116 2.94 -13.21 4.32
C ARG A 116 1.94 -14.26 4.78
N GLU A 117 2.34 -15.52 4.79
CA GLU A 117 1.48 -16.63 5.24
C GLU A 117 1.12 -16.51 6.73
N ALA A 118 2.11 -16.20 7.57
CA ALA A 118 1.86 -15.94 8.99
C ALA A 118 0.85 -14.79 9.18
N LEU A 119 1.11 -13.60 8.63
CA LEU A 119 0.19 -12.46 8.75
C LEU A 119 -1.21 -12.79 8.22
N PHE A 120 -1.32 -13.44 7.05
CA PHE A 120 -2.61 -13.72 6.44
C PHE A 120 -3.41 -14.76 7.20
N ALA A 121 -2.77 -15.74 7.86
CA ALA A 121 -3.44 -16.70 8.73
C ALA A 121 -3.97 -16.05 10.03
N HIS A 122 -3.26 -15.05 10.56
CA HIS A 122 -3.64 -14.33 11.78
C HIS A 122 -4.70 -13.24 11.55
N LEU A 123 -4.97 -12.84 10.29
CA LEU A 123 -6.04 -11.91 9.95
C LEU A 123 -7.42 -12.61 9.89
N PRO A 124 -8.54 -11.88 10.08
CA PRO A 124 -9.88 -12.43 9.94
C PRO A 124 -10.12 -13.06 8.57
N GLN A 125 -10.30 -14.38 8.55
CA GLN A 125 -10.69 -15.09 7.34
C GLN A 125 -12.13 -14.71 6.96
N SER A 126 -12.35 -14.36 5.70
CA SER A 126 -13.71 -14.15 5.20
C SER A 126 -14.43 -15.50 5.24
N GLY A 127 -15.45 -15.60 6.11
CA GLY A 127 -16.19 -16.84 6.32
C GLY A 127 -16.96 -17.26 5.07
N SER A 128 -16.34 -18.08 4.21
CA SER A 128 -17.09 -18.91 3.28
C SER A 128 -17.85 -19.94 4.10
N SER A 129 -19.12 -19.68 4.33
CA SER A 129 -20.05 -20.70 4.79
C SER A 129 -19.93 -21.93 3.87
N LYS A 130 -19.95 -23.14 4.47
CA LYS A 130 -19.92 -24.42 3.76
C LYS A 130 -21.28 -24.71 3.09
N GLY A 131 -21.76 -23.77 2.28
CA GLY A 131 -23.07 -23.80 1.65
C GLY A 131 -23.04 -23.16 0.27
N LEU A 132 -23.74 -23.79 -0.67
CA LEU A 132 -23.78 -23.45 -2.09
C LEU A 132 -24.55 -22.13 -2.36
N VAL A 133 -23.99 -20.99 -1.94
CA VAL A 133 -24.60 -19.67 -2.16
C VAL A 133 -24.10 -19.07 -3.47
N LYS A 134 -25.01 -18.98 -4.45
CA LYS A 134 -24.83 -18.30 -5.74
C LYS A 134 -24.09 -16.97 -5.59
N ALA A 135 -23.19 -16.68 -6.53
CA ALA A 135 -22.18 -15.60 -6.55
C ALA A 135 -22.65 -14.15 -6.26
N LYS A 136 -23.20 -13.89 -5.07
CA LYS A 136 -23.51 -12.57 -4.55
C LYS A 136 -22.22 -11.91 -4.06
N ARG A 137 -21.56 -11.16 -4.95
CA ARG A 137 -20.54 -10.13 -4.66
C ARG A 137 -19.71 -10.43 -3.40
N LEU A 138 -18.79 -11.39 -3.51
CA LEU A 138 -17.81 -11.67 -2.46
C LEU A 138 -17.11 -10.36 -2.08
N LYS A 139 -17.35 -9.89 -0.85
CA LYS A 139 -16.65 -8.70 -0.34
C LYS A 139 -15.14 -8.98 -0.33
N PRO A 140 -14.30 -8.00 -0.70
CA PRO A 140 -12.86 -8.18 -0.70
C PRO A 140 -12.37 -8.67 0.68
N PRO A 141 -11.55 -9.73 0.75
CA PRO A 141 -11.00 -10.23 2.01
C PRO A 141 -9.99 -9.22 2.60
N ALA A 142 -9.73 -9.33 3.90
CA ALA A 142 -8.85 -8.43 4.65
C ALA A 142 -7.50 -8.19 3.97
N TRP A 143 -6.86 -9.26 3.45
CA TRP A 143 -5.54 -9.19 2.81
C TRP A 143 -5.46 -8.23 1.62
N SER A 144 -6.57 -7.94 0.93
CA SER A 144 -6.56 -6.99 -0.20
C SER A 144 -6.35 -5.53 0.21
N TYR A 145 -6.57 -5.21 1.49
CA TYR A 145 -6.31 -3.90 2.11
C TYR A 145 -4.96 -3.84 2.84
N VAL A 146 -4.18 -4.94 2.84
CA VAL A 146 -2.84 -4.99 3.43
C VAL A 146 -1.82 -4.37 2.49
N VAL A 147 -1.01 -3.45 3.02
CA VAL A 147 0.21 -2.93 2.41
C VAL A 147 1.37 -3.32 3.31
N ILE A 148 2.51 -3.66 2.71
CA ILE A 148 3.71 -4.12 3.43
C ILE A 148 4.84 -3.11 3.20
N LEU A 149 5.56 -2.77 4.27
CA LEU A 149 6.81 -2.01 4.25
C LEU A 149 7.93 -2.89 4.82
N ASP A 150 8.85 -3.29 3.96
CA ASP A 150 9.94 -4.21 4.31
C ASP A 150 11.11 -3.95 3.33
N ASP A 151 12.35 -4.03 3.79
CA ASP A 151 13.55 -3.84 2.96
C ASP A 151 13.99 -5.13 2.23
N PHE A 152 13.44 -6.28 2.64
CA PHE A 152 13.68 -7.60 2.06
C PHE A 152 12.37 -8.24 1.54
N PRO A 153 11.81 -7.80 0.38
CA PRO A 153 10.53 -8.27 -0.16
C PRO A 153 10.39 -9.79 -0.36
N SER A 154 11.50 -10.51 -0.49
CA SER A 154 11.56 -11.98 -0.50
C SER A 154 10.99 -12.62 0.77
N ALA A 155 11.10 -11.97 1.94
CA ALA A 155 10.45 -12.39 3.19
C ALA A 155 8.91 -12.44 3.09
N TRP A 156 8.32 -11.83 2.06
CA TRP A 156 6.90 -11.82 1.75
C TRP A 156 6.58 -12.54 0.43
N SER A 157 7.49 -13.39 -0.06
CA SER A 157 7.42 -14.01 -1.39
C SER A 157 7.20 -13.00 -2.52
N ASN A 158 7.82 -11.82 -2.43
CA ASN A 158 7.66 -10.71 -3.38
C ASN A 158 6.20 -10.26 -3.59
N PHE A 159 5.36 -10.35 -2.55
CA PHE A 159 3.93 -10.04 -2.65
C PHE A 159 3.66 -8.64 -3.23
N THR A 160 2.59 -8.52 -4.03
CA THR A 160 2.37 -7.32 -4.85
C THR A 160 2.18 -6.04 -4.04
N THR A 161 1.66 -6.11 -2.81
CA THR A 161 1.53 -4.95 -1.92
C THR A 161 2.76 -4.66 -1.05
N CYS A 162 3.84 -5.43 -1.20
CA CYS A 162 5.14 -5.10 -0.66
C CYS A 162 5.74 -3.90 -1.39
N ILE A 163 6.05 -2.87 -0.60
CA ILE A 163 6.73 -1.66 -0.98
C ILE A 163 8.16 -1.78 -0.42
N PRO A 164 9.16 -2.04 -1.28
CA PRO A 164 10.53 -2.16 -0.82
C PRO A 164 11.02 -0.83 -0.26
N ILE A 165 11.51 -0.83 0.97
CA ILE A 165 12.22 0.34 1.53
C ILE A 165 13.73 0.11 1.41
N ARG A 166 14.54 1.15 1.22
CA ARG A 166 16.00 0.97 1.22
C ARG A 166 16.44 0.53 2.63
N PRO A 167 17.30 -0.49 2.80
CA PRO A 167 17.86 -0.86 4.09
C PRO A 167 18.45 0.34 4.84
N PHE A 168 18.17 0.43 6.13
CA PHE A 168 18.70 1.44 7.03
C PHE A 168 19.92 0.89 7.75
N VAL A 169 21.10 1.33 7.31
CA VAL A 169 22.39 0.94 7.88
C VAL A 169 23.12 2.20 8.34
N VAL A 170 23.69 2.16 9.55
CA VAL A 170 24.51 3.25 10.11
C VAL A 170 25.97 2.83 10.11
N SER A 171 26.72 3.28 9.11
CA SER A 171 28.16 2.99 8.99
C SER A 171 28.94 3.49 10.21
N SER A 172 29.87 2.67 10.68
CA SER A 172 30.78 2.92 11.80
C SER A 172 31.64 4.19 11.63
N LEU A 173 31.91 4.64 10.40
CA LEU A 173 32.58 5.93 10.12
C LEU A 173 31.83 7.15 10.67
N VAL A 174 30.48 7.09 10.73
CA VAL A 174 29.66 8.18 11.31
C VAL A 174 29.81 8.24 12.83
N ASN A 175 30.20 7.14 13.48
CA ASN A 175 30.38 7.09 14.93
C ASN A 175 31.71 7.69 15.40
N ALA A 176 32.77 7.67 14.58
CA ALA A 176 34.04 8.34 14.89
C ALA A 176 33.86 9.86 15.06
N ALA A 177 32.95 10.46 14.28
CA ALA A 177 32.66 11.89 14.32
C ALA A 177 31.68 12.31 15.45
N ARG A 178 31.26 11.39 16.35
CA ARG A 178 30.36 11.73 17.47
C ARG A 178 31.00 12.61 18.55
N LYS A 179 32.32 12.84 18.55
CA LYS A 179 32.95 13.89 19.37
C LYS A 179 32.58 15.32 18.92
N SER A 180 31.98 15.51 17.74
CA SER A 180 31.51 16.82 17.25
C SER A 180 30.11 16.77 16.62
N GLY A 181 29.16 16.07 17.27
CA GLY A 181 27.72 16.25 17.00
C GLY A 181 27.27 16.00 15.55
N VAL A 182 27.74 14.92 14.93
CA VAL A 182 27.52 14.70 13.50
C VAL A 182 26.10 14.25 13.13
N LYS A 183 25.68 14.78 11.98
CA LYS A 183 24.32 14.76 11.43
C LYS A 183 23.96 13.39 10.87
N ASN A 184 22.68 13.04 10.97
CA ASN A 184 22.06 11.94 10.21
C ASN A 184 22.41 12.05 8.71
N THR A 185 22.46 10.92 8.00
CA THR A 185 22.55 10.87 6.53
C THR A 185 21.62 11.92 5.91
N PRO A 186 22.14 12.95 5.18
CA PRO A 186 21.38 14.19 4.95
C PRO A 186 20.01 14.01 4.28
N GLY A 187 19.85 12.97 3.45
CA GLY A 187 18.59 12.64 2.78
C GLY A 187 17.60 11.77 3.57
N GLU A 188 18.00 11.07 4.63
CA GLU A 188 17.17 10.00 5.24
C GLU A 188 15.87 10.53 5.86
N ARG A 189 15.93 11.73 6.47
CA ARG A 189 14.74 12.44 6.96
C ARG A 189 13.78 12.80 5.82
N GLY A 190 14.31 13.18 4.66
CA GLY A 190 13.51 13.48 3.47
C GLY A 190 12.88 12.21 2.89
N TYR A 191 13.68 11.15 2.75
CA TYR A 191 13.27 9.84 2.27
C TYR A 191 12.07 9.27 3.06
N ILE A 192 12.15 9.24 4.40
CA ILE A 192 11.02 8.77 5.24
C ILE A 192 9.78 9.68 5.11
N MET A 193 9.95 10.97 4.87
CA MET A 193 8.81 11.85 4.58
C MET A 193 8.21 11.58 3.19
N CYS A 194 9.01 11.14 2.21
CA CYS A 194 8.52 10.68 0.91
C CYS A 194 7.79 9.32 1.01
N VAL A 195 8.31 8.37 1.81
CA VAL A 195 7.60 7.12 2.16
C VAL A 195 6.25 7.45 2.81
N CYS A 196 6.22 8.40 3.75
CA CYS A 196 4.98 8.87 4.37
C CYS A 196 4.00 9.47 3.35
N LYS A 197 4.46 10.32 2.42
CA LYS A 197 3.62 10.90 1.35
C LYS A 197 3.04 9.82 0.45
N PHE A 198 3.84 8.82 0.08
CA PHE A 198 3.40 7.68 -0.73
C PHE A 198 2.22 6.95 -0.07
N PHE A 199 2.34 6.57 1.20
CA PHE A 199 1.26 5.89 1.92
C PHE A 199 -0.01 6.75 2.03
N VAL A 200 0.11 8.05 2.32
CA VAL A 200 -1.06 8.96 2.34
C VAL A 200 -1.74 9.03 0.96
N LYS A 201 -0.97 9.07 -0.14
CA LYS A 201 -1.53 9.10 -1.50
C LYS A 201 -2.16 7.76 -1.91
N LEU A 202 -1.55 6.64 -1.56
CA LEU A 202 -2.13 5.29 -1.76
C LEU A 202 -3.47 5.15 -1.04
N HIS A 203 -3.55 5.54 0.24
CA HIS A 203 -4.79 5.56 1.00
C HIS A 203 -5.86 6.41 0.30
N SER A 204 -5.50 7.64 -0.08
CA SER A 204 -6.41 8.56 -0.77
C SER A 204 -6.96 7.97 -2.06
N ILE A 205 -6.14 7.30 -2.87
CA ILE A 205 -6.57 6.65 -4.13
C ILE A 205 -7.52 5.46 -3.85
N VAL A 206 -7.25 4.65 -2.83
CA VAL A 206 -8.11 3.48 -2.52
C VAL A 206 -9.50 3.91 -2.05
N PHE A 207 -9.62 5.01 -1.31
CA PHE A 207 -10.90 5.48 -0.75
C PHE A 207 -11.50 6.71 -1.45
N GLN A 208 -10.90 7.19 -2.55
CA GLN A 208 -11.32 8.41 -3.25
C GLN A 208 -12.80 8.41 -3.64
N GLY A 209 -13.30 7.28 -4.13
CA GLY A 209 -14.70 7.10 -4.56
C GLY A 209 -15.72 6.95 -3.44
N VAL A 210 -15.32 6.94 -2.16
CA VAL A 210 -16.26 6.89 -1.03
C VAL A 210 -16.79 8.31 -0.72
N ARG A 211 -15.96 9.34 -0.88
CA ARG A 211 -16.32 10.73 -0.56
C ARG A 211 -17.37 11.32 -1.52
N THR A 212 -17.38 10.89 -2.78
CA THR A 212 -18.32 11.38 -3.81
C THR A 212 -19.73 10.81 -3.69
N LEU A 213 -19.96 9.87 -2.78
CA LEU A 213 -21.25 9.17 -2.61
C LEU A 213 -22.13 9.79 -1.52
N GLU A 214 -21.54 10.43 -0.51
CA GLU A 214 -22.27 11.11 0.57
C GLU A 214 -22.67 12.55 0.19
N ASP A 215 -21.90 13.22 -0.68
CA ASP A 215 -22.10 14.62 -1.07
C ASP A 215 -23.25 14.84 -2.09
N ASN A 216 -23.87 13.76 -2.59
CA ASN A 216 -25.07 13.84 -3.44
C ASN A 216 -26.39 13.92 -2.63
N GLY A 217 -26.32 14.10 -1.31
CA GLY A 217 -27.46 14.10 -0.39
C GLY A 217 -28.37 15.35 -0.43
N MET A 218 -27.96 16.44 -1.08
CA MET A 218 -28.78 17.67 -1.21
C MET A 218 -28.90 18.14 -2.66
N ARG A 219 -29.79 17.52 -3.44
CA ARG A 219 -30.28 18.10 -4.69
C ARG A 219 -31.61 18.83 -4.47
N VAL A 220 -31.56 20.15 -4.63
CA VAL A 220 -32.75 20.99 -4.81
C VAL A 220 -33.49 20.55 -6.08
N LYS A 221 -34.83 20.49 -6.02
CA LYS A 221 -35.68 20.24 -7.20
C LYS A 221 -35.47 21.36 -8.23
N GLY A 222 -35.05 21.04 -9.45
CA GLY A 222 -35.05 22.03 -10.54
C GLY A 222 -34.49 21.59 -11.89
N GLU A 223 -33.31 20.96 -11.92
CA GLU A 223 -32.57 20.80 -13.18
C GLU A 223 -32.62 19.40 -13.79
N LYS A 224 -32.92 19.34 -15.09
CA LYS A 224 -32.76 18.15 -15.94
C LYS A 224 -31.27 17.89 -16.18
N VAL A 225 -30.62 17.23 -15.23
CA VAL A 225 -29.24 16.75 -15.40
C VAL A 225 -29.21 15.63 -16.44
N ILE A 226 -28.45 15.86 -17.51
CA ILE A 226 -28.11 14.88 -18.55
C ILE A 226 -27.58 13.60 -17.88
N GLU A 227 -28.17 12.43 -18.21
CA GLU A 227 -27.79 11.15 -17.63
C GLU A 227 -26.29 10.88 -17.82
N SER A 228 -25.53 11.05 -16.74
CA SER A 228 -24.16 10.57 -16.65
C SER A 228 -24.21 9.04 -16.74
N GLN A 229 -23.57 8.49 -17.77
CA GLN A 229 -23.64 7.06 -18.09
C GLN A 229 -23.45 6.16 -16.86
N LYS A 230 -24.35 5.20 -16.69
CA LYS A 230 -24.28 4.15 -15.66
C LYS A 230 -22.98 3.35 -15.83
N THR A 231 -21.92 3.75 -15.14
CA THR A 231 -20.67 2.98 -15.00
C THR A 231 -20.90 1.81 -14.04
N GLY A 232 -21.69 0.84 -14.50
CA GLY A 232 -21.93 -0.38 -13.76
C GLY A 232 -20.69 -1.23 -13.69
N HIS A 233 -19.92 -1.13 -12.60
CA HIS A 233 -19.18 -2.24 -11.97
C HIS A 233 -18.70 -1.78 -10.57
N ASN A 234 -19.35 -2.26 -9.50
CA ASN A 234 -18.90 -2.06 -8.11
C ASN A 234 -17.68 -2.95 -7.78
N ASN A 235 -16.60 -2.79 -8.54
CA ASN A 235 -15.29 -3.32 -8.15
C ASN A 235 -14.72 -2.37 -7.10
N SER A 236 -14.91 -2.73 -5.83
CA SER A 236 -14.31 -2.01 -4.69
C SER A 236 -12.80 -1.89 -4.92
N VAL A 237 -12.28 -0.66 -5.01
CA VAL A 237 -10.85 -0.43 -5.08
C VAL A 237 -10.21 -0.92 -3.77
N THR A 238 -9.11 -1.66 -3.91
CA THR A 238 -8.33 -2.23 -2.81
C THR A 238 -6.86 -1.82 -2.98
N ALA A 239 -6.09 -1.84 -1.90
CA ALA A 239 -4.66 -1.57 -1.97
C ALA A 239 -3.94 -2.55 -2.92
N PHE A 240 -4.36 -3.82 -2.93
CA PHE A 240 -3.89 -4.82 -3.88
C PHE A 240 -4.13 -4.40 -5.34
N SER A 241 -5.37 -4.06 -5.72
CA SER A 241 -5.67 -3.65 -7.09
C SER A 241 -4.94 -2.37 -7.51
N THR A 242 -4.80 -1.40 -6.60
CA THR A 242 -4.09 -0.14 -6.87
C THR A 242 -2.59 -0.39 -7.11
N LEU A 243 -1.96 -1.22 -6.29
CA LEU A 243 -0.52 -1.51 -6.41
C LEU A 243 -0.19 -2.45 -7.58
N VAL A 244 -1.09 -3.38 -7.93
CA VAL A 244 -1.03 -4.15 -9.20
C VAL A 244 -1.04 -3.18 -10.39
N ASN A 245 -1.99 -2.25 -10.43
CA ASN A 245 -2.13 -1.30 -11.52
C ASN A 245 -0.91 -0.38 -11.63
N LEU A 246 -0.42 0.16 -10.51
CA LEU A 246 0.78 1.00 -10.43
C LEU A 246 2.02 0.27 -10.97
N LYS A 247 2.30 -0.95 -10.47
CA LYS A 247 3.45 -1.76 -10.92
C LYS A 247 3.36 -2.07 -12.42
N ARG A 248 2.16 -2.38 -12.94
CA ARG A 248 1.93 -2.59 -14.38
C ARG A 248 2.14 -1.32 -15.22
N GLN A 249 1.73 -0.14 -14.73
CA GLN A 249 1.95 1.13 -15.43
C GLN A 249 3.44 1.50 -15.55
N ILE A 250 4.23 1.23 -14.50
CA ILE A 250 5.67 1.50 -14.48
C ILE A 250 6.42 0.53 -15.42
N ASN A 251 5.87 -0.67 -15.64
CA ASN A 251 6.31 -1.68 -16.61
C ASN A 251 7.80 -2.09 -16.51
N SER A 252 8.41 -1.93 -15.32
CA SER A 252 9.77 -2.38 -15.02
C SER A 252 9.94 -2.53 -13.51
N ALA A 253 10.31 -3.74 -13.07
CA ALA A 253 10.55 -4.03 -11.66
C ALA A 253 11.76 -3.24 -11.10
N GLN A 254 12.83 -3.12 -11.89
CA GLN A 254 14.00 -2.32 -11.54
C GLN A 254 13.67 -0.83 -11.41
N LYS A 255 12.86 -0.27 -12.34
CA LYS A 255 12.42 1.13 -12.27
C LYS A 255 11.55 1.37 -11.04
N PHE A 256 10.61 0.46 -10.74
CA PHE A 256 9.79 0.53 -9.52
C PHE A 256 10.66 0.53 -8.25
N LEU A 257 11.62 -0.42 -8.15
CA LEU A 257 12.54 -0.54 -7.02
C LEU A 257 13.39 0.73 -6.83
N SER A 258 13.98 1.24 -7.92
CA SER A 258 14.79 2.46 -7.92
C SER A 258 13.99 3.66 -7.40
N MET A 259 12.75 3.86 -7.87
CA MET A 259 11.88 4.92 -7.35
C MET A 259 11.54 4.73 -5.87
N CYS A 260 11.28 3.50 -5.42
CA CYS A 260 11.05 3.21 -4.01
C CYS A 260 12.26 3.52 -3.11
N TYR A 261 13.48 3.43 -3.62
CA TYR A 261 14.72 3.71 -2.89
C TYR A 261 15.19 5.18 -2.94
N ILE A 262 14.69 5.96 -3.91
CA ILE A 262 15.06 7.37 -4.11
C ILE A 262 13.95 8.31 -3.60
N ASP A 263 12.77 8.29 -4.23
CA ASP A 263 11.60 9.12 -3.86
C ASP A 263 10.29 8.36 -4.15
N PRO A 264 9.84 7.50 -3.21
CA PRO A 264 8.57 6.80 -3.36
C PRO A 264 7.36 7.75 -3.44
N GLY A 265 7.50 9.01 -3.01
CA GLY A 265 6.44 10.02 -3.12
C GLY A 265 6.02 10.31 -4.56
N GLN A 266 6.91 10.09 -5.54
CA GLN A 266 6.63 10.30 -6.96
C GLN A 266 6.00 9.12 -7.69
N LEU A 267 5.84 7.96 -7.04
CA LEU A 267 5.31 6.75 -7.69
C LEU A 267 3.97 7.01 -8.40
N PHE A 268 3.06 7.74 -7.75
CA PHE A 268 1.76 8.14 -8.30
C PHE A 268 1.79 9.48 -9.06
N SER A 269 2.94 10.14 -9.22
CA SER A 269 3.09 11.33 -10.08
C SER A 269 3.19 10.96 -11.56
N PHE A 270 3.47 9.69 -11.87
CA PHE A 270 3.39 9.14 -13.23
C PHE A 270 1.95 9.03 -13.76
N GLU A 271 0.93 9.09 -12.90
CA GLU A 271 -0.48 8.99 -13.31
C GLU A 271 -0.95 10.24 -14.10
N THR A 272 -0.39 11.42 -13.81
CA THR A 272 -0.77 12.70 -14.44
C THR A 272 -0.10 12.96 -15.80
N ASN A 273 0.91 12.17 -16.20
CA ASN A 273 1.66 12.40 -17.44
C ASN A 273 1.27 11.44 -18.58
N ARG A 274 0.06 10.87 -18.55
CA ARG A 274 -0.54 10.31 -19.77
C ARG A 274 -1.04 11.48 -20.61
N PRO A 275 -0.54 11.72 -21.84
CA PRO A 275 -1.22 12.63 -22.74
C PRO A 275 -2.64 12.11 -22.93
N SER A 276 -3.62 12.99 -22.71
CA SER A 276 -5.00 12.71 -23.10
C SER A 276 -4.99 12.47 -24.60
N VAL A 277 -5.18 11.22 -25.02
CA VAL A 277 -5.54 10.92 -26.41
C VAL A 277 -6.90 11.54 -26.60
N GLU A 278 -6.92 12.75 -27.16
CA GLU A 278 -8.14 13.39 -27.63
C GLU A 278 -8.82 12.40 -28.58
N LYS A 279 -9.95 11.86 -28.14
CA LYS A 279 -10.84 11.14 -29.03
C LYS A 279 -11.45 12.17 -29.96
N HIS A 280 -10.77 12.47 -31.07
CA HIS A 280 -11.42 13.13 -32.19
C HIS A 280 -12.71 12.37 -32.50
N PRO A 281 -13.88 13.03 -32.44
CA PRO A 281 -15.13 12.35 -32.74
C PRO A 281 -15.11 11.96 -34.21
N ARG A 282 -15.17 10.65 -34.48
CA ARG A 282 -15.47 10.14 -35.83
C ARG A 282 -16.90 10.57 -36.18
N SER A 283 -17.05 11.67 -36.92
CA SER A 283 -18.26 11.91 -37.69
C SER A 283 -18.35 10.87 -38.79
N ALA A 284 -19.54 10.28 -38.97
CA ALA A 284 -19.78 9.31 -40.03
C ALA A 284 -21.25 9.39 -40.48
N PHE A 285 -21.43 9.44 -41.80
CA PHE A 285 -22.68 9.41 -42.57
C PHE A 285 -23.56 10.69 -42.48
N GLY A 286 -24.05 11.25 -43.61
CA GLY A 286 -23.94 10.76 -44.99
C GLY A 286 -24.22 11.79 -46.10
N GLN A 287 -24.03 11.31 -47.33
CA GLN A 287 -24.28 11.91 -48.65
C GLN A 287 -25.76 12.34 -48.87
N PRO A 288 -26.13 13.10 -49.94
CA PRO A 288 -25.52 13.17 -51.29
C PRO A 288 -25.25 14.64 -51.78
N ASP A 289 -25.06 15.03 -53.06
CA ASP A 289 -25.33 14.36 -54.35
C ASP A 289 -24.54 14.83 -55.61
N PHE A 290 -24.84 14.19 -56.75
CA PHE A 290 -24.51 14.38 -58.18
C PHE A 290 -24.11 15.76 -58.78
N ASN A 291 -23.07 15.71 -59.64
CA ASN A 291 -23.02 16.12 -61.07
C ASN A 291 -22.08 17.25 -61.60
N ALA A 292 -21.21 16.84 -62.53
CA ALA A 292 -20.79 17.42 -63.82
C ALA A 292 -20.16 18.84 -64.00
N ASN A 293 -18.98 18.82 -64.65
CA ASN A 293 -18.41 19.79 -65.62
C ASN A 293 -18.34 21.30 -65.27
N SER A 294 -17.17 21.94 -65.36
CA SER A 294 -16.62 22.31 -66.68
C SER A 294 -15.12 22.69 -66.68
N ASN A 295 -14.49 22.55 -67.86
CA ASN A 295 -13.11 22.97 -68.15
C ASN A 295 -12.93 24.49 -68.20
N LEU A 296 -11.75 24.98 -67.78
CA LEU A 296 -10.96 26.14 -68.28
C LEU A 296 -9.74 26.30 -67.32
N GLY A 297 -8.49 26.54 -67.71
CA GLY A 297 -7.88 26.72 -69.04
C GLY A 297 -6.82 27.85 -69.03
N ARG A 298 -5.59 27.54 -69.48
CA ARG A 298 -4.47 28.45 -69.88
C ARG A 298 -3.59 29.17 -68.82
N GLY A 299 -2.35 29.46 -69.27
CA GLY A 299 -1.30 30.28 -68.62
C GLY A 299 -0.05 29.46 -68.29
N GLU A 300 0.77 29.01 -69.26
CA GLU A 300 1.90 29.76 -69.88
C GLU A 300 2.92 30.22 -68.82
N ALA A 301 4.12 29.62 -68.74
CA ALA A 301 5.28 29.66 -69.64
C ALA A 301 6.30 30.74 -69.21
#